data_AF-A0A1Z5KSH3-F1
#
_entry.id   AF-A0A1Z5KSH3-F1
#
_cell.length_a   1.000
_cell.length_b   1.000
_cell.length_c   1.000
_cell.angle_alpha   90.00
_cell.angle_beta   90.00
_cell.angle_gamma   90.00
#
_symmetry.space_group_name_H-M   'P 1'
#
loop_
_entity.id
_entity.type
_entity.pdbx_description
1 polymer ?
#
loop_
_entity_poly.entity_id
_entity_poly.type
_entity_poly.pdbx_seq_one_letter_code
_entity_poly.pdbx_strand_id
1 'polypeptide(L)'
;MHWGTLSPFLIFVSSPKSSAFFFNRSHICPRLFNVLRQATTMDSEAKKRLVYGKDDALFGSIEAQHEHRPFGKVLDAGTGMHSLRWIATLPEKGMTSFTAITADTTMQLNVQKEAEALGVDTIGEILIGNWFGSESNRLNLEHQQYDTILVDYLIGAMDGFSPYQQDQMLPKLTALLKPGGRMYIVGLEPLPDRVDGDANVMCRIRQVRDACILLAGHRCYREYPLEWIERQCDQIAGLQLVASKKFPILYRHATMVRQINVARSKLPLFNNSALSKAMALQLDDLEKESLAATLRSPTGALQLGFDYMVTVETD
;
A
#
# COMPACT_ATOMS: atom_id res chain seq x y z
N MET A 1 -4.60 43.06 60.47
CA MET A 1 -3.93 43.97 59.52
C MET A 1 -4.18 43.43 58.12
N HIS A 2 -4.89 44.24 57.31
CA HIS A 2 -5.23 44.06 55.89
C HIS A 2 -6.11 42.84 55.52
N TRP A 3 -7.45 42.97 55.65
CA TRP A 3 -8.44 43.41 54.62
C TRP A 3 -8.52 42.34 53.50
N GLY A 4 -9.54 41.47 53.41
CA GLY A 4 -10.99 41.71 53.19
C GLY A 4 -11.32 41.33 51.73
N THR A 5 -12.43 40.73 51.29
CA THR A 5 -13.75 40.42 51.89
C THR A 5 -14.60 39.65 50.85
N LEU A 6 -15.41 38.71 51.34
CA LEU A 6 -16.83 38.42 51.01
C LEU A 6 -17.30 37.81 49.66
N SER A 7 -18.07 36.72 49.83
CA SER A 7 -19.06 36.03 48.97
C SER A 7 -20.30 36.91 48.65
N PRO A 8 -21.48 36.44 48.16
CA PRO A 8 -21.94 35.28 47.35
C PRO A 8 -22.83 35.74 46.15
N PHE A 9 -23.47 34.86 45.36
CA PHE A 9 -24.94 34.86 45.08
C PHE A 9 -25.36 33.85 44.00
N LEU A 10 -26.50 33.21 44.26
CA LEU A 10 -27.27 32.32 43.40
C LEU A 10 -28.48 33.09 42.87
N ILE A 11 -28.72 33.17 41.56
CA ILE A 11 -30.01 33.61 40.98
C ILE A 11 -30.30 32.83 39.67
N PHE A 12 -31.46 32.17 39.64
CA PHE A 12 -32.15 31.67 38.45
C PHE A 12 -32.90 32.84 37.77
N VAL A 13 -33.05 32.81 36.43
CA VAL A 13 -34.25 33.17 35.62
C VAL A 13 -33.91 33.79 34.25
N SER A 14 -34.65 33.32 33.25
CA SER A 14 -35.05 33.94 31.95
C SER A 14 -34.19 33.74 30.68
N SER A 15 -34.75 32.91 29.79
CA SER A 15 -34.85 33.13 28.34
C SER A 15 -35.63 34.45 28.09
N PRO A 16 -35.31 35.31 27.09
CA PRO A 16 -35.70 35.02 25.71
C PRO A 16 -34.90 35.68 24.53
N LYS A 17 -35.23 35.18 23.34
CA LYS A 17 -35.19 35.81 21.99
C LYS A 17 -33.87 35.86 21.20
N SER A 18 -33.90 35.08 20.13
CA SER A 18 -33.45 35.33 18.75
C SER A 18 -32.75 36.67 18.45
N SER A 19 -31.56 36.56 17.87
CA SER A 19 -31.12 37.44 16.79
C SER A 19 -30.29 36.61 15.80
N ALA A 20 -30.82 36.49 14.59
CA ALA A 20 -30.21 35.80 13.48
C ALA A 20 -28.99 36.58 12.99
N PHE A 21 -27.81 35.93 12.99
CA PHE A 21 -26.71 36.35 12.14
C PHE A 21 -26.84 35.65 10.80
N PHE A 22 -27.28 36.42 9.80
CA PHE A 22 -27.22 36.07 8.39
C PHE A 22 -25.74 35.93 7.98
N PHE A 23 -25.25 34.71 7.84
CA PHE A 23 -24.05 34.45 7.04
C PHE A 23 -24.48 34.29 5.58
N ASN A 24 -24.00 35.21 4.76
CA ASN A 24 -24.17 35.26 3.33
C ASN A 24 -23.64 33.96 2.69
N ARG A 25 -24.56 33.08 2.28
CA ARG A 25 -24.26 31.88 1.49
C ARG A 25 -24.14 32.26 0.02
N SER A 26 -22.99 32.76 -0.36
CA SER A 26 -22.59 32.81 -1.77
C SER A 26 -21.10 32.51 -1.83
N HIS A 27 -20.76 31.43 -2.54
CA HIS A 27 -19.41 30.86 -2.73
C HIS A 27 -18.89 29.88 -1.66
N ILE A 28 -19.63 28.80 -1.42
CA ILE A 28 -19.06 27.52 -0.97
C ILE A 28 -19.34 26.50 -2.07
N CYS A 29 -18.28 25.88 -2.60
CA CYS A 29 -18.36 24.90 -3.68
C CYS A 29 -19.26 23.71 -3.26
N PRO A 30 -20.30 23.34 -4.03
CA PRO A 30 -21.24 22.27 -3.66
C PRO A 30 -20.58 20.90 -3.40
N ARG A 31 -19.37 20.66 -3.94
CA ARG A 31 -18.62 19.42 -3.74
C ARG A 31 -18.14 19.23 -2.30
N LEU A 32 -17.67 20.28 -1.62
CA LEU A 32 -17.18 20.19 -0.23
C LEU A 32 -18.29 19.93 0.79
N PHE A 33 -19.50 20.41 0.51
CA PHE A 33 -20.66 20.20 1.39
C PHE A 33 -21.21 18.76 1.32
N ASN A 34 -20.95 18.05 0.21
CA ASN A 34 -21.30 16.63 0.07
C ASN A 34 -20.27 15.71 0.75
N VAL A 35 -18.99 16.06 0.76
CA VAL A 35 -17.94 15.28 1.45
C VAL A 35 -18.22 15.17 2.96
N LEU A 36 -18.66 16.26 3.61
CA LEU A 36 -19.02 16.24 5.04
C LEU A 36 -20.35 15.52 5.35
N ARG A 37 -21.20 15.28 4.33
CA ARG A 37 -22.49 14.57 4.48
C ARG A 37 -22.40 13.09 4.09
N GLN A 38 -21.30 12.64 3.46
CA GLN A 38 -21.09 11.25 3.04
C GLN A 38 -20.61 10.32 4.17
N ALA A 39 -20.33 10.85 5.36
CA ALA A 39 -20.00 10.04 6.54
C ALA A 39 -21.16 9.14 7.04
N THR A 40 -22.38 9.24 6.46
CA THR A 40 -23.60 8.60 6.99
C THR A 40 -24.02 7.25 6.38
N THR A 41 -23.30 6.64 5.44
CA THR A 41 -23.60 5.24 5.03
C THR A 41 -22.36 4.41 4.70
N MET A 42 -21.22 4.68 5.34
CA MET A 42 -20.15 3.67 5.38
C MET A 42 -20.62 2.52 6.26
N ASP A 43 -20.51 1.29 5.73
CA ASP A 43 -20.75 0.08 6.52
C ASP A 43 -19.84 0.07 7.76
N SER A 44 -20.41 -0.10 8.95
CA SER A 44 -19.67 -0.12 10.21
C SER A 44 -18.60 -1.22 10.25
N GLU A 45 -18.82 -2.34 9.54
CA GLU A 45 -17.82 -3.39 9.38
C GLU A 45 -16.75 -3.02 8.35
N ALA A 46 -17.07 -2.19 7.36
CA ALA A 46 -16.10 -1.67 6.41
C ALA A 46 -15.11 -0.70 7.06
N LYS A 47 -15.58 0.16 7.97
CA LYS A 47 -14.70 1.07 8.73
C LYS A 47 -13.62 0.33 9.53
N LYS A 48 -13.91 -0.84 10.07
CA LYS A 48 -12.94 -1.65 10.82
C LYS A 48 -11.80 -2.18 9.95
N ARG A 49 -11.99 -2.20 8.62
CA ARG A 49 -10.98 -2.65 7.65
C ARG A 49 -10.08 -1.52 7.15
N LEU A 50 -10.36 -0.26 7.50
CA LEU A 50 -9.51 0.86 7.15
C LEU A 50 -8.09 0.65 7.66
N VAL A 51 -7.12 1.07 6.86
CA VAL A 51 -5.70 1.00 7.20
C VAL A 51 -5.24 2.42 7.48
N TYR A 52 -4.98 2.74 8.73
CA TYR A 52 -4.47 4.05 9.11
C TYR A 52 -2.95 4.01 9.16
N GLY A 53 -2.28 5.08 8.72
CA GLY A 53 -0.82 5.15 8.80
C GLY A 53 -0.25 4.92 10.21
N LYS A 54 -0.97 5.30 11.28
CA LYS A 54 -0.55 5.02 12.66
C LYS A 54 -0.43 3.52 12.99
N ASP A 55 -1.13 2.67 12.25
CA ASP A 55 -1.22 1.22 12.46
C ASP A 55 -0.42 0.43 11.41
N ASP A 56 0.22 1.12 10.45
CA ASP A 56 0.99 0.53 9.36
C ASP A 56 2.33 1.26 9.21
N ALA A 57 3.46 0.54 9.35
CA ALA A 57 4.78 1.17 9.36
C ALA A 57 5.13 1.87 8.03
N LEU A 58 4.68 1.35 6.89
CA LEU A 58 4.98 1.87 5.56
C LEU A 58 4.12 3.10 5.29
N PHE A 59 2.80 2.96 5.39
CA PHE A 59 1.87 4.07 5.15
C PHE A 59 1.97 5.17 6.22
N GLY A 60 2.27 4.82 7.46
CA GLY A 60 2.61 5.79 8.50
C GLY A 60 3.86 6.58 8.20
N SER A 61 4.85 5.96 7.55
CA SER A 61 6.04 6.67 7.10
C SER A 61 5.76 7.57 5.90
N ILE A 62 4.87 7.17 5.00
CA ILE A 62 4.39 8.04 3.91
C ILE A 62 3.72 9.27 4.52
N GLU A 63 2.75 9.09 5.41
CA GLU A 63 2.04 10.20 6.06
C GLU A 63 2.98 11.12 6.84
N ALA A 64 3.96 10.56 7.57
CA ALA A 64 4.94 11.34 8.30
C ALA A 64 5.82 12.21 7.38
N GLN A 65 6.24 11.67 6.24
CA GLN A 65 7.03 12.43 5.26
C GLN A 65 6.17 13.39 4.43
N HIS A 66 4.89 13.08 4.23
CA HIS A 66 3.93 13.98 3.58
C HIS A 66 3.59 15.20 4.46
N GLU A 67 3.84 15.10 5.77
CA GLU A 67 3.66 16.17 6.76
C GLU A 67 2.25 16.76 6.73
N HIS A 68 2.13 18.08 6.49
CA HIS A 68 0.87 18.81 6.41
C HIS A 68 0.47 19.16 4.97
N ARG A 69 1.18 18.63 3.97
CA ARG A 69 0.84 18.86 2.56
C ARG A 69 -0.49 18.16 2.26
N PRO A 70 -1.37 18.75 1.43
CA PRO A 70 -2.54 18.04 0.94
C PRO A 70 -2.12 16.97 -0.06
N PHE A 71 -2.65 15.74 0.09
CA PHE A 71 -2.38 14.65 -0.86
C PHE A 71 -2.86 14.96 -2.29
N GLY A 72 -3.86 15.83 -2.45
CA GLY A 72 -4.36 16.26 -3.75
C GLY A 72 -4.95 15.10 -4.56
N LYS A 73 -4.69 15.07 -5.86
CA LYS A 73 -5.09 13.96 -6.73
C LYS A 73 -4.06 12.84 -6.61
N VAL A 74 -4.51 11.67 -6.15
CA VAL A 74 -3.65 10.51 -5.87
C VAL A 74 -3.74 9.48 -6.99
N LEU A 75 -2.60 8.93 -7.40
CA LEU A 75 -2.53 7.73 -8.24
C LEU A 75 -2.03 6.57 -7.39
N ASP A 76 -2.80 5.49 -7.30
CA ASP A 76 -2.30 4.18 -6.85
C ASP A 76 -1.96 3.36 -8.09
N ALA A 77 -0.67 3.29 -8.40
CA ALA A 77 -0.19 2.73 -9.65
C ALA A 77 -0.28 1.19 -9.72
N GLY A 78 -0.56 0.52 -8.60
CA GLY A 78 -0.61 -0.93 -8.49
C GLY A 78 -1.52 -1.36 -7.35
N THR A 79 -2.80 -1.01 -7.44
CA THR A 79 -3.73 -1.11 -6.33
C THR A 79 -4.02 -2.56 -5.91
N GLY A 80 -4.07 -2.74 -4.60
CA GLY A 80 -4.62 -3.90 -3.94
C GLY A 80 -5.56 -3.48 -2.81
N MET A 81 -6.10 -4.47 -2.10
CA MET A 81 -7.03 -4.20 -0.99
C MET A 81 -6.40 -3.32 0.11
N HIS A 82 -5.12 -3.52 0.41
CA HIS A 82 -4.45 -2.84 1.52
C HIS A 82 -4.21 -1.34 1.22
N SER A 83 -3.67 -1.02 0.04
CA SER A 83 -3.45 0.36 -0.39
C SER A 83 -4.78 1.11 -0.57
N LEU A 84 -5.82 0.48 -1.12
CA LEU A 84 -7.15 1.10 -1.24
C LEU A 84 -7.74 1.46 0.14
N ARG A 85 -7.62 0.56 1.12
CA ARG A 85 -8.09 0.81 2.49
C ARG A 85 -7.35 1.96 3.17
N TRP A 86 -6.09 2.18 2.82
CA TRP A 86 -5.34 3.35 3.26
C TRP A 86 -5.77 4.62 2.53
N ILE A 87 -5.90 4.57 1.21
CA ILE A 87 -6.39 5.68 0.38
C ILE A 87 -7.74 6.20 0.86
N ALA A 88 -8.63 5.30 1.32
CA ALA A 88 -9.92 5.69 1.87
C ALA A 88 -9.84 6.57 3.14
N THR A 89 -8.68 6.64 3.80
CA THR A 89 -8.43 7.54 4.94
C THR A 89 -7.91 8.92 4.54
N LEU A 90 -7.43 9.07 3.30
CA LEU A 90 -6.79 10.29 2.81
C LEU A 90 -7.71 11.48 2.52
N PRO A 91 -9.05 11.38 2.36
CA PRO A 91 -9.89 12.56 2.20
C PRO A 91 -9.74 13.56 3.35
N GLU A 92 -9.59 13.05 4.58
CA GLU A 92 -9.34 13.88 5.78
C GLU A 92 -7.94 14.52 5.78
N LYS A 93 -7.03 14.03 4.92
CA LYS A 93 -5.66 14.51 4.72
C LYS A 93 -5.50 15.31 3.43
N GLY A 94 -6.60 15.81 2.87
CA GLY A 94 -6.58 16.71 1.71
C GLY A 94 -6.45 15.99 0.36
N MET A 95 -6.74 14.69 0.28
CA MET A 95 -6.96 14.03 -1.01
C MET A 95 -8.25 14.55 -1.65
N THR A 96 -8.18 14.92 -2.93
CA THR A 96 -9.31 15.48 -3.69
C THR A 96 -9.97 14.45 -4.61
N SER A 97 -9.18 13.53 -5.16
CA SER A 97 -9.64 12.34 -5.88
C SER A 97 -8.53 11.30 -5.98
N PHE A 98 -8.88 10.08 -6.39
CA PHE A 98 -7.88 9.06 -6.69
C PHE A 98 -8.16 8.32 -8.01
N THR A 99 -7.09 7.80 -8.62
CA THR A 99 -7.15 6.77 -9.66
C THR A 99 -6.38 5.55 -9.14
N ALA A 100 -7.00 4.39 -9.09
CA ALA A 100 -6.38 3.16 -8.60
C ALA A 100 -6.33 2.10 -9.69
N ILE A 101 -5.17 1.49 -9.92
CA ILE A 101 -4.90 0.71 -11.14
C ILE A 101 -4.55 -0.73 -10.80
N THR A 102 -5.21 -1.69 -11.45
CA THR A 102 -4.83 -3.10 -11.36
C THR A 102 -4.92 -3.81 -12.71
N ALA A 103 -4.00 -4.74 -12.94
CA ALA A 103 -3.98 -5.56 -14.15
C ALA A 103 -4.77 -6.87 -14.01
N ASP A 104 -5.29 -7.17 -12.82
CA ASP A 104 -6.03 -8.41 -12.52
C ASP A 104 -7.53 -8.13 -12.39
N THR A 105 -8.35 -8.82 -13.19
CA THR A 105 -9.81 -8.64 -13.19
C THR A 105 -10.46 -9.02 -11.87
N THR A 106 -9.95 -10.06 -11.20
CA THR A 106 -10.49 -10.48 -9.91
C THR A 106 -10.17 -9.45 -8.83
N MET A 107 -8.95 -8.92 -8.83
CA MET A 107 -8.55 -7.83 -7.96
C MET A 107 -9.41 -6.60 -8.22
N GLN A 108 -9.63 -6.21 -9.48
CA GLN A 108 -10.48 -5.06 -9.84
C GLN A 108 -11.89 -5.19 -9.25
N LEU A 109 -12.52 -6.35 -9.38
CA LEU A 109 -13.85 -6.59 -8.80
C LEU A 109 -13.82 -6.50 -7.26
N ASN A 110 -12.76 -6.98 -6.62
CA ASN A 110 -12.63 -6.95 -5.16
C ASN A 110 -12.39 -5.52 -4.65
N VAL A 111 -11.48 -4.78 -5.28
CA VAL A 111 -11.19 -3.39 -4.89
C VAL A 111 -12.38 -2.47 -5.19
N GLN A 112 -13.14 -2.72 -6.26
CA GLN A 112 -14.36 -1.96 -6.57
C GLN A 112 -15.42 -2.14 -5.47
N LYS A 113 -15.70 -3.39 -5.09
CA LYS A 113 -16.64 -3.67 -3.98
C LYS A 113 -16.18 -3.05 -2.66
N GLU A 114 -14.88 -3.06 -2.39
CA GLU A 114 -14.36 -2.46 -1.18
C GLU A 114 -14.44 -0.92 -1.21
N ALA A 115 -14.18 -0.29 -2.36
CA ALA A 115 -14.33 1.15 -2.53
C ALA A 115 -15.78 1.61 -2.29
N GLU A 116 -16.76 0.86 -2.81
CA GLU A 116 -18.19 1.07 -2.56
C GLU A 116 -18.54 0.88 -1.08
N ALA A 117 -18.05 -0.20 -0.45
CA ALA A 117 -18.30 -0.47 0.97
C ALA A 117 -17.68 0.60 1.89
N LEU A 118 -16.54 1.16 1.48
CA LEU A 118 -15.86 2.28 2.13
C LEU A 118 -16.43 3.64 1.70
N GLY A 119 -17.38 3.72 0.76
CA GLY A 119 -18.00 4.97 0.31
C GLY A 119 -17.04 5.96 -0.37
N VAL A 120 -15.96 5.47 -0.98
CA VAL A 120 -14.95 6.28 -1.68
C VAL A 120 -15.02 6.13 -3.21
N ASP A 121 -15.91 5.29 -3.71
CA ASP A 121 -16.22 5.09 -5.13
C ASP A 121 -16.70 6.39 -5.83
N THR A 122 -17.26 7.34 -5.09
CA THR A 122 -17.74 8.61 -5.67
C THR A 122 -16.66 9.68 -5.84
N ILE A 123 -15.48 9.50 -5.24
CA ILE A 123 -14.37 10.47 -5.28
C ILE A 123 -13.18 9.99 -6.11
N GLY A 124 -13.18 8.75 -6.56
CA GLY A 124 -12.11 8.19 -7.38
C GLY A 124 -12.61 7.09 -8.30
N GLU A 125 -11.67 6.50 -9.04
CA GLU A 125 -11.96 5.46 -10.01
C GLU A 125 -10.98 4.30 -9.90
N ILE A 126 -11.45 3.11 -10.27
CA ILE A 126 -10.62 1.91 -10.36
C ILE A 126 -10.52 1.51 -11.82
N LEU A 127 -9.30 1.56 -12.35
CA LEU A 127 -9.01 1.22 -13.72
C LEU A 127 -8.43 -0.19 -13.81
N ILE A 128 -9.01 -0.98 -14.71
CA ILE A 128 -8.42 -2.24 -15.14
C ILE A 128 -7.53 -2.01 -16.35
N GLY A 129 -6.29 -2.44 -16.27
CA GLY A 129 -5.37 -2.35 -17.40
C GLY A 129 -3.93 -2.63 -17.03
N ASN A 130 -3.12 -2.75 -18.06
CA ASN A 130 -1.69 -3.01 -17.96
C ASN A 130 -0.91 -1.78 -18.45
N TRP A 131 0.07 -1.36 -17.66
CA TRP A 131 0.93 -0.20 -17.97
C TRP A 131 1.66 -0.33 -19.30
N PHE A 132 2.03 -1.55 -19.67
CA PHE A 132 2.73 -1.91 -20.90
C PHE A 132 1.93 -2.94 -21.71
N GLY A 133 0.60 -2.88 -21.60
CA GLY A 133 -0.32 -3.76 -22.31
C GLY A 133 -0.33 -3.54 -23.82
N SER A 134 -1.00 -4.46 -24.53
CA SER A 134 -1.36 -4.26 -25.93
C SER A 134 -2.50 -3.23 -26.04
N GLU A 135 -2.83 -2.80 -27.26
CA GLU A 135 -3.91 -1.84 -27.52
C GLU A 135 -5.24 -2.19 -26.81
N SER A 136 -5.53 -3.48 -26.61
CA SER A 136 -6.78 -3.93 -25.98
C SER A 136 -6.83 -3.79 -24.46
N ASN A 137 -5.70 -3.61 -23.77
CA ASN A 137 -5.65 -3.48 -22.31
C ASN A 137 -4.64 -2.44 -21.80
N ARG A 138 -4.10 -1.60 -22.68
CA ARG A 138 -3.17 -0.53 -22.32
C ARG A 138 -3.90 0.61 -21.60
N LEU A 139 -3.32 1.05 -20.49
CA LEU A 139 -3.81 2.22 -19.76
C LEU A 139 -3.54 3.51 -20.55
N ASN A 140 -4.55 4.37 -20.68
CA ASN A 140 -4.40 5.69 -21.29
C ASN A 140 -4.56 6.79 -20.22
N LEU A 141 -3.43 7.32 -19.77
CA LEU A 141 -3.35 8.39 -18.78
C LEU A 141 -2.54 9.59 -19.27
N GLU A 142 -2.28 9.70 -20.58
CA GLU A 142 -1.34 10.68 -21.17
C GLU A 142 -1.71 12.15 -20.91
N HIS A 143 -2.96 12.42 -20.53
CA HIS A 143 -3.45 13.76 -20.19
C HIS A 143 -3.74 13.94 -18.70
N GLN A 144 -3.44 12.93 -17.89
CA GLN A 144 -3.63 12.98 -16.44
C GLN A 144 -2.35 13.48 -15.76
N GLN A 145 -2.55 14.20 -14.65
CA GLN A 145 -1.50 14.72 -13.80
C GLN A 145 -1.93 14.54 -12.34
N TYR A 146 -1.00 14.11 -11.48
CA TYR A 146 -1.25 13.74 -10.10
C TYR A 146 -0.36 14.55 -9.16
N ASP A 147 -0.91 14.91 -8.00
CA ASP A 147 -0.16 15.58 -6.94
C ASP A 147 0.66 14.55 -6.14
N THR A 148 0.11 13.34 -5.98
CA THR A 148 0.77 12.22 -5.29
C THR A 148 0.66 10.93 -6.11
N ILE A 149 1.76 10.18 -6.21
CA ILE A 149 1.77 8.83 -6.79
C ILE A 149 2.25 7.83 -5.74
N LEU A 150 1.48 6.76 -5.52
CA LEU A 150 1.86 5.59 -4.73
C LEU A 150 2.27 4.46 -5.67
N VAL A 151 3.45 3.89 -5.41
CA VAL A 151 4.02 2.74 -6.12
C VAL A 151 4.26 1.63 -5.10
N ASP A 152 3.18 1.01 -4.63
CA ASP A 152 3.21 0.02 -3.55
C ASP A 152 3.47 -1.40 -4.08
N TYR A 153 4.71 -1.89 -3.93
CA TYR A 153 5.20 -3.19 -4.45
C TYR A 153 4.99 -3.43 -5.95
N LEU A 154 4.61 -2.41 -6.72
CA LEU A 154 4.30 -2.51 -8.14
C LEU A 154 5.48 -3.05 -8.94
N ILE A 155 6.67 -2.48 -8.75
CA ILE A 155 7.87 -2.82 -9.54
C ILE A 155 8.23 -4.31 -9.41
N GLY A 156 8.10 -4.86 -8.20
CA GLY A 156 8.33 -6.28 -7.94
C GLY A 156 7.27 -7.19 -8.59
N ALA A 157 6.01 -6.76 -8.55
CA ALA A 157 4.89 -7.48 -9.12
C ALA A 157 4.87 -7.49 -10.66
N MET A 158 5.52 -6.52 -11.31
CA MET A 158 5.50 -6.35 -12.77
C MET A 158 5.97 -7.58 -13.54
N ASP A 159 6.85 -8.44 -13.01
CA ASP A 159 7.27 -9.62 -13.77
C ASP A 159 6.10 -10.58 -14.10
N GLY A 160 5.04 -10.55 -13.27
CA GLY A 160 3.82 -11.31 -13.49
C GLY A 160 2.88 -10.72 -14.55
N PHE A 161 3.01 -9.43 -14.89
CA PHE A 161 2.04 -8.71 -15.72
C PHE A 161 2.66 -8.02 -16.95
N SER A 162 3.84 -7.43 -16.79
CA SER A 162 4.58 -6.64 -17.78
C SER A 162 6.07 -7.01 -17.71
N PRO A 163 6.45 -8.25 -18.06
CA PRO A 163 7.81 -8.72 -17.90
C PRO A 163 8.80 -7.88 -18.71
N TYR A 164 9.96 -7.59 -18.10
CA TYR A 164 11.07 -6.82 -18.69
C TYR A 164 10.79 -5.34 -18.97
N GLN A 165 9.85 -4.73 -18.24
CA GLN A 165 9.48 -3.31 -18.39
C GLN A 165 9.72 -2.48 -17.12
N GLN A 166 10.34 -3.08 -16.09
CA GLN A 166 10.48 -2.47 -14.76
C GLN A 166 11.30 -1.17 -14.76
N ASP A 167 12.33 -1.11 -15.60
CA ASP A 167 13.18 0.07 -15.84
C ASP A 167 12.40 1.22 -16.48
N GLN A 168 11.35 0.93 -17.25
CA GLN A 168 10.55 1.95 -17.92
C GLN A 168 9.42 2.52 -17.05
N MET A 169 9.12 1.90 -15.91
CA MET A 169 7.97 2.29 -15.08
C MET A 169 8.17 3.66 -14.42
N LEU A 170 9.32 3.90 -13.78
CA LEU A 170 9.55 5.15 -13.05
C LEU A 170 9.55 6.39 -13.97
N PRO A 171 10.18 6.38 -15.16
CA PRO A 171 10.02 7.47 -16.13
C PRO A 171 8.56 7.71 -16.52
N LYS A 172 7.80 6.63 -16.74
CA LYS A 172 6.37 6.71 -17.12
C LYS A 172 5.52 7.33 -16.02
N LEU A 173 5.73 6.95 -14.77
CA LEU A 173 5.02 7.51 -13.62
C LEU A 173 5.43 8.96 -13.35
N THR A 174 6.72 9.29 -13.52
CA THR A 174 7.22 10.66 -13.35
C THR A 174 6.55 11.62 -14.32
N ALA A 175 6.30 11.21 -15.57
CA ALA A 175 5.58 12.03 -16.55
C ALA A 175 4.12 12.35 -16.15
N LEU A 176 3.55 11.59 -15.21
CA LEU A 176 2.20 11.82 -14.66
C LEU A 176 2.22 12.68 -13.39
N LEU A 177 3.38 13.06 -12.89
CA LEU A 177 3.52 13.85 -11.68
C LEU A 177 3.51 15.35 -12.02
N LYS A 178 2.70 16.13 -11.30
CA LYS A 178 2.70 17.60 -11.44
C LYS A 178 4.05 18.18 -11.01
N PRO A 179 4.41 19.40 -11.42
CA PRO A 179 5.52 20.15 -10.80
C PRO A 179 5.33 20.26 -9.28
N GLY A 180 6.37 19.99 -8.49
CA GLY A 180 6.29 19.88 -7.03
C GLY A 180 5.44 18.71 -6.50
N GLY A 181 5.07 17.75 -7.35
CA GLY A 181 4.33 16.55 -6.96
C GLY A 181 5.26 15.51 -6.34
N ARG A 182 4.70 14.56 -5.58
CA ARG A 182 5.49 13.57 -4.83
C ARG A 182 5.12 12.13 -5.16
N MET A 183 6.13 11.29 -5.32
CA MET A 183 5.96 9.85 -5.53
C MET A 183 6.60 9.06 -4.38
N TYR A 184 5.84 8.08 -3.87
CA TYR A 184 6.26 7.17 -2.81
C TYR A 184 6.38 5.76 -3.38
N ILE A 185 7.60 5.22 -3.38
CA ILE A 185 7.90 3.90 -3.92
C ILE A 185 8.17 2.95 -2.75
N VAL A 186 7.33 1.93 -2.62
CA VAL A 186 7.49 0.87 -1.63
C VAL A 186 7.92 -0.41 -2.33
N GLY A 187 8.90 -1.10 -1.78
CA GLY A 187 9.36 -2.38 -2.31
C GLY A 187 10.06 -3.22 -1.26
N LEU A 188 10.50 -4.41 -1.68
CA LEU A 188 11.12 -5.41 -0.82
C LEU A 188 12.58 -5.61 -1.23
N GLU A 189 13.51 -5.60 -0.28
CA GLU A 189 14.89 -6.01 -0.55
C GLU A 189 14.92 -7.50 -0.94
N PRO A 190 15.55 -7.88 -2.06
CA PRO A 190 15.67 -9.27 -2.44
C PRO A 190 16.34 -10.09 -1.34
N LEU A 191 15.67 -11.17 -0.91
CA LEU A 191 16.27 -12.10 0.04
C LEU A 191 17.53 -12.72 -0.56
N PRO A 192 18.62 -12.86 0.21
CA PRO A 192 19.80 -13.59 -0.24
C PRO A 192 19.47 -15.06 -0.46
N ASP A 193 20.29 -15.76 -1.25
CA ASP A 193 20.12 -17.20 -1.49
C ASP A 193 20.35 -18.04 -0.23
N ARG A 194 21.14 -17.52 0.71
CA ARG A 194 21.46 -18.15 1.98
C ARG A 194 21.88 -17.10 3.00
N VAL A 195 21.57 -17.37 4.27
CA VAL A 195 22.18 -16.71 5.43
C VAL A 195 22.66 -17.74 6.43
N ASP A 196 23.47 -17.31 7.39
CA ASP A 196 23.83 -18.13 8.54
C ASP A 196 22.71 -18.11 9.60
N GLY A 197 22.59 -19.20 10.36
CA GLY A 197 21.64 -19.33 11.44
C GLY A 197 20.19 -19.62 11.03
N ASP A 198 19.29 -19.49 11.99
CA ASP A 198 17.90 -19.96 11.89
C ASP A 198 17.08 -19.24 10.81
N ALA A 199 17.42 -17.99 10.49
CA ALA A 199 16.74 -17.22 9.43
C ALA A 199 16.86 -17.87 8.04
N ASN A 200 17.84 -18.76 7.84
CA ASN A 200 18.06 -19.44 6.56
C ASN A 200 16.87 -20.31 6.11
N VAL A 201 16.01 -20.74 7.04
CA VAL A 201 14.77 -21.46 6.69
C VAL A 201 13.89 -20.62 5.75
N MET A 202 13.87 -19.29 5.91
CA MET A 202 13.08 -18.41 5.04
C MET A 202 13.67 -18.30 3.63
N CYS A 203 15.00 -18.28 3.48
CA CYS A 203 15.66 -18.35 2.17
C CYS A 203 15.27 -19.63 1.43
N ARG A 204 15.30 -20.78 2.13
CA ARG A 204 14.91 -22.08 1.57
C ARG A 204 13.42 -22.16 1.24
N ILE A 205 12.54 -21.62 2.09
CA ILE A 205 11.11 -21.50 1.80
C ILE A 205 10.89 -20.71 0.52
N ARG A 206 11.55 -19.56 0.35
CA ARG A 206 11.46 -18.77 -0.88
C ARG A 206 11.90 -19.57 -2.11
N GLN A 207 13.05 -20.23 -2.05
CA GLN A 207 13.56 -21.05 -3.16
C GLN A 207 12.59 -22.16 -3.56
N VAL A 208 12.07 -22.92 -2.59
CA VAL A 208 11.12 -24.00 -2.88
C VAL A 208 9.78 -23.46 -3.37
N ARG A 209 9.30 -22.33 -2.81
CA ARG A 209 8.10 -21.64 -3.30
C ARG A 209 8.25 -21.22 -4.75
N ASP A 210 9.34 -20.56 -5.08
CA ASP A 210 9.59 -20.03 -6.42
C ASP A 210 9.76 -21.19 -7.42
N ALA A 211 10.43 -22.28 -7.02
CA ALA A 211 10.48 -23.51 -7.81
C ALA A 211 9.09 -24.11 -8.07
N CYS A 212 8.21 -24.17 -7.06
CA CYS A 212 6.83 -24.62 -7.25
C CYS A 212 6.03 -23.73 -8.19
N ILE A 213 6.21 -22.40 -8.13
CA ILE A 213 5.55 -21.46 -9.03
C ILE A 213 6.00 -21.70 -10.48
N LEU A 214 7.30 -21.85 -10.72
CA LEU A 214 7.85 -22.11 -12.05
C LEU A 214 7.42 -23.46 -12.61
N LEU A 215 7.43 -24.52 -11.79
CA LEU A 215 6.98 -25.87 -12.18
C LEU A 215 5.48 -25.94 -12.52
N ALA A 216 4.69 -25.00 -12.01
CA ALA A 216 3.29 -24.83 -12.37
C ALA A 216 3.07 -23.95 -13.62
N GLY A 217 4.14 -23.54 -14.30
CA GLY A 217 4.06 -22.70 -15.50
C GLY A 217 3.74 -21.23 -15.23
N HIS A 218 3.91 -20.77 -13.99
CA HIS A 218 3.68 -19.38 -13.59
C HIS A 218 5.00 -18.59 -13.44
N ARG A 219 4.90 -17.27 -13.39
CA ARG A 219 6.03 -16.37 -13.09
C ARG A 219 6.08 -16.03 -11.62
N CYS A 220 7.29 -15.94 -11.08
CA CYS A 220 7.53 -15.39 -9.75
C CYS A 220 7.56 -13.87 -9.83
N TYR A 221 7.18 -13.19 -8.75
CA TYR A 221 7.55 -11.79 -8.60
C TYR A 221 9.05 -11.65 -8.43
N ARG A 222 9.59 -10.52 -8.87
CA ARG A 222 11.02 -10.24 -8.86
C ARG A 222 11.25 -8.89 -8.22
N GLU A 223 11.65 -8.93 -6.97
CA GLU A 223 12.01 -7.76 -6.20
C GLU A 223 13.34 -7.14 -6.67
N TYR A 224 13.51 -5.85 -6.42
CA TYR A 224 14.70 -5.08 -6.80
C TYR A 224 15.34 -4.46 -5.55
N PRO A 225 16.68 -4.40 -5.46
CA PRO A 225 17.34 -3.78 -4.31
C PRO A 225 17.00 -2.30 -4.18
N LEU A 226 16.99 -1.78 -2.96
CA LEU A 226 16.79 -0.34 -2.70
C LEU A 226 17.74 0.53 -3.55
N GLU A 227 19.02 0.17 -3.60
CA GLU A 227 20.04 0.91 -4.35
C GLU A 227 19.72 0.95 -5.86
N TRP A 228 19.10 -0.12 -6.38
CA TRP A 228 18.69 -0.14 -7.78
C TRP A 228 17.58 0.88 -8.02
N ILE A 229 16.59 0.97 -7.13
CA ILE A 229 15.49 1.95 -7.21
C ILE A 229 16.03 3.39 -7.11
N GLU A 230 16.88 3.67 -6.12
CA GLU A 230 17.50 4.99 -5.95
C GLU A 230 18.24 5.41 -7.22
N ARG A 231 19.05 4.52 -7.80
CA ARG A 231 19.76 4.79 -9.06
C ARG A 231 18.81 5.02 -10.24
N GLN A 232 17.67 4.32 -10.31
CA GLN A 232 16.68 4.58 -11.37
C GLN A 232 16.04 5.97 -11.21
N CYS A 233 15.77 6.40 -9.97
CA CYS A 233 15.26 7.75 -9.70
C CYS A 233 16.27 8.83 -10.09
N ASP A 234 17.54 8.67 -9.71
CA ASP A 234 18.62 9.63 -10.02
C ASP A 234 18.86 9.82 -11.52
N GLN A 235 18.46 8.86 -12.35
CA GLN A 235 18.60 8.92 -13.81
C GLN A 235 17.48 9.72 -14.49
N ILE A 236 16.42 10.09 -13.77
CA ILE A 236 15.26 10.80 -14.32
C ILE A 236 15.44 12.30 -14.12
N ALA A 237 15.54 13.04 -15.22
CA ALA A 237 15.71 14.48 -15.18
C ALA A 237 14.51 15.18 -14.52
N GLY A 238 14.79 16.11 -13.60
CA GLY A 238 13.76 16.85 -12.85
C GLY A 238 13.08 16.06 -11.74
N LEU A 239 13.60 14.88 -11.40
CA LEU A 239 13.15 14.08 -10.25
C LEU A 239 14.25 14.09 -9.17
N GLN A 240 13.90 14.50 -7.97
CA GLN A 240 14.80 14.58 -6.83
C GLN A 240 14.52 13.48 -5.82
N LEU A 241 15.58 12.79 -5.37
CA LEU A 241 15.51 11.90 -4.22
C LEU A 241 15.42 12.70 -2.92
N VAL A 242 14.29 12.59 -2.21
CA VAL A 242 14.04 13.31 -0.96
C VAL A 242 14.51 12.50 0.24
N ALA A 243 14.12 11.21 0.29
CA ALA A 243 14.46 10.34 1.42
C ALA A 243 14.29 8.86 1.05
N SER A 244 15.06 8.02 1.74
CA SER A 244 14.90 6.56 1.74
C SER A 244 14.84 6.04 3.16
N LYS A 245 13.99 5.03 3.40
CA LYS A 245 13.84 4.39 4.71
C LYS A 245 13.70 2.89 4.58
N LYS A 246 14.26 2.16 5.54
CA LYS A 246 14.21 0.70 5.63
C LYS A 246 13.36 0.25 6.81
N PHE A 247 12.64 -0.84 6.63
CA PHE A 247 11.73 -1.44 7.60
C PHE A 247 12.08 -2.92 7.76
N PRO A 248 12.75 -3.33 8.85
CA PRO A 248 13.16 -4.71 9.05
C PRO A 248 11.96 -5.66 9.03
N ILE A 249 12.08 -6.78 8.31
CA ILE A 249 11.02 -7.78 8.26
C ILE A 249 11.22 -8.81 9.36
N LEU A 250 10.14 -9.07 10.09
CA LEU A 250 10.08 -10.08 11.15
C LEU A 250 9.20 -11.24 10.70
N TYR A 251 9.84 -12.34 10.32
CA TYR A 251 9.15 -13.56 9.92
C TYR A 251 8.71 -14.37 11.14
N ARG A 252 7.41 -14.30 11.45
CA ARG A 252 6.75 -15.24 12.36
C ARG A 252 6.40 -16.53 11.62
N HIS A 253 6.22 -17.63 12.35
CA HIS A 253 5.82 -18.91 11.77
C HIS A 253 4.60 -18.79 10.86
N ALA A 254 3.55 -18.07 11.30
CA ALA A 254 2.35 -17.83 10.49
C ALA A 254 2.66 -17.13 9.16
N THR A 255 3.61 -16.18 9.12
CA THR A 255 4.02 -15.52 7.88
C THR A 255 4.75 -16.49 6.95
N MET A 256 5.63 -17.34 7.48
CA MET A 256 6.34 -18.36 6.70
C MET A 256 5.36 -19.41 6.14
N VAL A 257 4.40 -19.86 6.94
CA VAL A 257 3.34 -20.80 6.52
C VAL A 257 2.51 -20.24 5.36
N ARG A 258 2.22 -18.93 5.35
CA ARG A 258 1.57 -18.30 4.18
C ARG A 258 2.38 -18.49 2.89
N GLN A 259 3.71 -18.33 2.96
CA GLN A 259 4.60 -18.53 1.80
C GLN A 259 4.66 -20.01 1.36
N ILE A 260 4.69 -20.93 2.33
CA ILE A 260 4.61 -22.37 2.08
C ILE A 260 3.28 -22.72 1.40
N ASN A 261 2.17 -22.13 1.83
CA ASN A 261 0.85 -22.39 1.26
C ASN A 261 0.70 -21.82 -0.15
N VAL A 262 1.38 -20.72 -0.49
CA VAL A 262 1.53 -20.28 -1.89
C VAL A 262 2.13 -21.42 -2.72
N ALA A 263 3.23 -22.03 -2.27
CA ALA A 263 3.85 -23.17 -2.95
C ALA A 263 2.91 -24.38 -3.06
N ARG A 264 2.23 -24.75 -1.96
CA ARG A 264 1.28 -25.88 -1.93
C ARG A 264 0.14 -25.71 -2.94
N SER A 265 -0.36 -24.48 -3.11
CA SER A 265 -1.42 -24.17 -4.09
C SER A 265 -1.03 -24.49 -5.54
N LYS A 266 0.28 -24.60 -5.82
CA LYS A 266 0.80 -24.87 -7.17
C LYS A 266 1.01 -26.36 -7.45
N LEU A 267 1.11 -27.19 -6.41
CA LEU A 267 1.34 -28.64 -6.55
C LEU A 267 0.31 -29.36 -7.44
N PRO A 268 -0.99 -29.02 -7.44
CA PRO A 268 -1.97 -29.64 -8.34
C PRO A 268 -1.75 -29.33 -9.82
N LEU A 269 -0.94 -28.31 -10.14
CA LEU A 269 -0.66 -27.87 -11.51
C LEU A 269 0.58 -28.52 -12.11
N PHE A 270 1.24 -29.42 -11.37
CA PHE A 270 2.46 -30.07 -11.86
C PHE A 270 2.11 -31.21 -12.84
N ASN A 271 2.88 -31.29 -13.92
CA ASN A 271 2.75 -32.37 -14.91
C ASN A 271 3.22 -33.75 -14.40
N ASN A 272 3.98 -33.80 -13.31
CA ASN A 272 4.54 -35.03 -12.74
C ASN A 272 4.09 -35.21 -11.29
N SER A 273 3.29 -36.24 -11.04
CA SER A 273 2.71 -36.53 -9.72
C SER A 273 3.76 -37.01 -8.70
N ALA A 274 4.82 -37.70 -9.12
CA ALA A 274 5.90 -38.10 -8.23
C ALA A 274 6.70 -36.88 -7.75
N LEU A 275 7.00 -35.94 -8.67
CA LEU A 275 7.63 -34.67 -8.32
C LEU A 275 6.74 -33.83 -7.39
N SER A 276 5.44 -33.74 -7.68
CA SER A 276 4.47 -33.04 -6.83
C SER A 276 4.47 -33.57 -5.39
N LYS A 277 4.47 -34.91 -5.23
CA LYS A 277 4.56 -35.56 -3.90
C LYS A 277 5.88 -35.28 -3.20
N ALA A 278 7.01 -35.32 -3.92
CA ALA A 278 8.32 -35.02 -3.34
C ALA A 278 8.40 -33.56 -2.86
N MET A 279 7.89 -32.61 -3.64
CA MET A 279 7.84 -31.19 -3.25
C MET A 279 6.87 -30.95 -2.08
N ALA A 280 5.76 -31.71 -2.00
CA ALA A 280 4.87 -31.65 -0.83
C ALA A 280 5.60 -32.03 0.47
N LEU A 281 6.36 -33.13 0.46
CA LEU A 281 7.17 -33.55 1.61
C LEU A 281 8.21 -32.48 1.98
N GLN A 282 8.89 -31.90 0.99
CA GLN A 282 9.85 -30.82 1.21
C GLN A 282 9.21 -29.59 1.87
N LEU A 283 7.97 -29.24 1.50
CA LEU A 283 7.22 -28.13 2.10
C LEU A 283 6.78 -28.46 3.53
N ASP A 284 6.37 -29.70 3.81
CA ASP A 284 6.01 -30.15 5.16
C ASP A 284 7.22 -30.12 6.11
N ASP A 285 8.40 -30.48 5.63
CA ASP A 285 9.63 -30.41 6.42
C ASP A 285 10.07 -28.97 6.66
N LEU A 286 9.94 -28.09 5.67
CA LEU A 286 10.20 -26.65 5.85
C LEU A 286 9.22 -26.00 6.84
N GLU A 287 7.96 -26.44 6.87
CA GLU A 287 6.99 -25.96 7.85
C GLU A 287 7.43 -26.32 9.27
N LYS A 288 7.79 -27.59 9.51
CA LYS A 288 8.32 -28.06 10.82
C LYS A 288 9.60 -27.31 11.20
N GLU A 289 10.53 -27.14 10.26
CA GLU A 289 11.78 -26.40 10.47
C GLU A 289 11.51 -24.94 10.83
N SER A 290 10.56 -24.28 10.15
CA SER A 290 10.19 -22.89 10.42
C SER A 290 9.58 -22.71 11.81
N LEU A 291 8.78 -23.68 12.27
CA LEU A 291 8.25 -23.69 13.63
C LEU A 291 9.39 -23.84 14.65
N ALA A 292 10.27 -24.82 14.45
CA ALA A 292 11.40 -25.04 15.35
C ALA A 292 12.33 -23.81 15.43
N ALA A 293 12.62 -23.17 14.28
CA ALA A 293 13.43 -21.96 14.21
C ALA A 293 12.78 -20.77 14.94
N THR A 294 11.47 -20.55 14.73
CA THR A 294 10.76 -19.47 15.43
C THR A 294 10.61 -19.71 16.94
N LEU A 295 10.49 -20.97 17.38
CA LEU A 295 10.48 -21.32 18.80
C LEU A 295 11.83 -21.10 19.48
N ARG A 296 12.95 -21.20 18.75
CA ARG A 296 14.28 -20.85 19.26
C ARG A 296 14.51 -19.34 19.35
N SER A 297 13.79 -18.54 18.57
CA SER A 297 13.90 -17.09 18.60
C SER A 297 13.29 -16.50 19.88
N PRO A 298 14.00 -15.64 20.62
CA PRO A 298 13.47 -14.98 21.83
C PRO A 298 12.18 -14.18 21.60
N THR A 299 11.95 -13.69 20.38
CA THR A 299 10.79 -12.85 20.02
C THR A 299 9.69 -13.64 19.31
N GLY A 300 9.91 -14.95 19.08
CA GLY A 300 9.06 -15.77 18.22
C GLY A 300 9.10 -15.36 16.74
N ALA A 301 10.10 -14.59 16.32
CA ALA A 301 10.24 -14.09 14.95
C ALA A 301 11.72 -14.09 14.50
N LEU A 302 11.94 -14.35 13.21
CA LEU A 302 13.27 -14.30 12.58
C LEU A 302 13.38 -13.00 11.78
N GLN A 303 14.38 -12.18 12.10
CA GLN A 303 14.66 -10.97 11.33
C GLN A 303 15.49 -11.31 10.11
N LEU A 304 14.98 -10.98 8.91
CA LEU A 304 15.70 -11.18 7.65
C LEU A 304 15.15 -10.20 6.60
N GLY A 305 16.04 -9.51 5.88
CA GLY A 305 15.65 -8.53 4.87
C GLY A 305 14.93 -7.32 5.45
N PHE A 306 14.45 -6.46 4.56
CA PHE A 306 13.68 -5.26 4.90
C PHE A 306 12.78 -4.86 3.74
N ASP A 307 11.63 -4.27 4.05
CA ASP A 307 10.91 -3.44 3.10
C ASP A 307 11.59 -2.07 3.06
N TYR A 308 11.44 -1.36 1.95
CA TYR A 308 11.94 0.00 1.82
C TYR A 308 10.86 0.93 1.30
N MET A 309 11.03 2.21 1.62
CA MET A 309 10.25 3.31 1.06
C MET A 309 11.22 4.36 0.53
N VAL A 310 11.06 4.74 -0.73
CA VAL A 310 11.78 5.82 -1.40
C VAL A 310 10.79 6.93 -1.72
N THR A 311 11.14 8.15 -1.34
CA THR A 311 10.34 9.34 -1.61
C THR A 311 11.10 10.21 -2.60
N VAL A 312 10.43 10.53 -3.70
CA VAL A 312 10.94 11.41 -4.74
C VAL A 312 9.95 12.51 -5.05
N GLU A 313 10.45 13.64 -5.52
CA GLU A 313 9.66 14.82 -5.81
C GLU A 313 10.14 15.46 -7.12
N THR A 314 9.21 15.99 -7.90
CA THR A 314 9.55 16.79 -9.08
C THR A 314 9.87 18.22 -8.68
N ASP A 315 10.79 18.85 -9.43
CA ASP A 315 11.11 20.28 -9.29
C ASP A 315 9.89 21.21 -9.45
#